data_AF-A0A2V8JYB7-F1
#
_entry.id   AF-A0A2V8JYB7-F1
#
_cell.length_a   1.000
_cell.length_b   1.000
_cell.length_c   1.000
_cell.angle_alpha   90.00
_cell.angle_beta   90.00
_cell.angle_gamma   90.00
#
_symmetry.space_group_name_H-M   'P 1'
#
loop_
_entity.id
_entity.type
_entity.pdbx_description
1 polymer ?
#
loop_
_entity_poly.entity_id
_entity_poly.type
_entity_poly.pdbx_seq_one_letter_code
_entity_poly.pdbx_strand_id
1 'polypeptide(L)'
;MNSQDAMVIPVRVAETIIDEIDEMYDQITKRAYEIFCQRGGTATLDLEDWLTAERELLFKPEVDVEENDRTIKVRVRLGKVRPFDVQLLLTPDAMVIQGEHGPIPKKVFRTVQFPRRIDVGKADVKYENGCLVLTA
;
A
#
# COMPACT_ATOMS: atom_id res chain seq x y z
N MET A 1 -13.82 -14.67 27.67
CA MET A 1 -12.43 -14.90 27.22
C MET A 1 -12.01 -13.68 26.42
N ASN A 2 -11.40 -12.69 27.08
CA ASN A 2 -10.98 -11.43 26.48
C ASN A 2 -9.47 -11.46 26.29
N SER A 3 -9.03 -11.77 25.08
CA SER A 3 -7.66 -11.54 24.61
C SER A 3 -7.75 -11.32 23.10
N GLN A 4 -8.31 -10.17 22.69
CA GLN A 4 -7.86 -9.58 21.43
C GLN A 4 -6.46 -9.07 21.72
N ASP A 5 -5.45 -9.88 21.44
CA ASP A 5 -4.10 -9.35 21.28
C ASP A 5 -4.22 -8.24 20.23
N ALA A 6 -4.04 -6.99 20.67
CA ALA A 6 -4.04 -5.85 19.80
C ALA A 6 -2.86 -6.03 18.84
N MET A 7 -3.14 -6.57 17.66
CA MET A 7 -2.10 -6.84 16.67
C MET A 7 -1.57 -5.49 16.20
N VAL A 8 -0.35 -5.18 16.62
CA VAL A 8 0.30 -3.90 16.35
C VAL A 8 0.76 -3.89 14.90
N ILE A 9 0.25 -2.94 14.12
CA ILE A 9 0.74 -2.67 12.78
C ILE A 9 1.90 -1.67 12.90
N PRO A 10 3.08 -1.96 12.31
CA PRO A 10 4.17 -0.99 12.24
C PRO A 10 3.73 0.30 11.52
N VAL A 11 3.84 1.44 12.20
CA VAL A 11 3.55 2.76 11.63
C VAL A 11 4.81 3.61 11.67
N ARG A 12 5.21 4.15 10.52
CA ARG A 12 6.28 5.12 10.37
C ARG A 12 5.67 6.45 9.94
N VAL A 13 5.96 7.51 10.70
CA VAL A 13 5.65 8.87 10.26
C VAL A 13 6.83 9.38 9.45
N ALA A 14 6.56 10.00 8.29
CA ALA A 14 7.55 10.60 7.42
C ALA A 14 7.11 11.96 6.90
N GLU A 15 8.05 12.70 6.32
CA GLU A 15 7.77 13.99 5.68
C GLU A 15 7.17 13.84 4.28
N THR A 16 7.50 12.75 3.59
CA THR A 16 7.09 12.47 2.21
C THR A 16 6.89 10.97 1.99
N ILE A 17 6.08 10.63 0.98
CA ILE A 17 5.87 9.27 0.47
C ILE A 17 6.56 9.03 -0.88
N ILE A 18 7.23 10.05 -1.43
CA ILE A 18 7.78 10.04 -2.79
C ILE A 18 8.82 8.94 -2.94
N ASP A 19 9.74 8.79 -1.99
CA ASP A 19 10.80 7.78 -2.05
C ASP A 19 10.23 6.36 -2.19
N GLU A 20 9.15 6.03 -1.47
CA GLU A 20 8.51 4.70 -1.54
C GLU A 20 7.83 4.46 -2.89
N ILE A 21 7.26 5.53 -3.45
CA ILE A 21 6.59 5.50 -4.75
C ILE A 21 7.64 5.31 -5.85
N ASP A 22 8.73 6.07 -5.81
CA ASP A 22 9.81 6.01 -6.79
C ASP A 22 10.50 4.64 -6.75
N GLU A 23 10.79 4.11 -5.56
CA GLU A 23 11.41 2.78 -5.43
C GLU A 23 10.52 1.67 -6.02
N MET A 24 9.19 1.79 -5.87
CA MET A 24 8.26 0.86 -6.49
C MET A 24 8.17 1.04 -8.01
N TYR A 25 8.14 2.29 -8.49
CA TYR A 25 8.13 2.57 -9.94
C TYR A 25 9.40 2.04 -10.62
N ASP A 26 10.56 2.15 -9.98
CA ASP A 26 11.81 1.60 -10.48
C ASP A 26 11.75 0.07 -10.63
N GLN A 27 11.15 -0.62 -9.66
CA GLN A 27 10.97 -2.08 -9.72
C GLN A 27 10.04 -2.49 -10.86
N ILE A 28 8.91 -1.80 -11.01
CA ILE A 28 7.96 -2.04 -12.10
C ILE A 28 8.63 -1.77 -13.46
N THR A 29 9.38 -0.66 -13.57
CA THR A 29 10.08 -0.29 -14.82
C THR A 29 11.12 -1.33 -15.22
N LYS A 30 11.95 -1.79 -14.26
CA LYS A 30 12.92 -2.86 -14.50
C LYS A 30 12.22 -4.13 -14.99
N ARG A 31 11.13 -4.53 -14.34
CA ARG A 31 10.38 -5.73 -14.73
C ARG A 31 9.70 -5.59 -16.10
N ALA A 32 9.13 -4.44 -16.41
CA ALA A 32 8.54 -4.16 -17.72
C ALA A 32 9.59 -4.27 -18.83
N TYR A 33 10.80 -3.77 -18.58
CA TYR A 33 11.92 -3.91 -19.51
C TYR A 33 12.34 -5.38 -19.71
N GLU A 34 12.35 -6.19 -18.66
CA GLU A 34 12.60 -7.63 -18.79
C GLU A 34 11.55 -8.33 -19.67
N ILE A 35 10.26 -8.04 -19.45
CA ILE A 35 9.15 -8.57 -20.26
C ILE A 35 9.32 -8.16 -21.73
N PHE A 36 9.66 -6.90 -21.97
CA PHE A 36 9.95 -6.36 -23.30
C PHE A 36 11.09 -7.11 -24.00
N CYS A 37 12.19 -7.38 -23.30
CA CYS A 37 13.29 -8.17 -23.83
C CYS A 37 12.89 -9.61 -24.12
N GLN A 38 12.07 -10.23 -23.26
CA GLN A 38 11.61 -11.62 -23.42
C GLN A 38 10.73 -11.82 -24.66
N ARG A 39 9.92 -10.82 -25.03
CA ARG A 39 9.10 -10.86 -26.26
C ARG A 39 9.89 -10.51 -27.55
N GLY A 40 11.22 -10.40 -27.46
CA GLY A 40 12.10 -10.16 -28.60
C GLY A 40 12.38 -8.69 -28.91
N GLY A 41 11.88 -7.75 -28.10
CA GLY A 41 12.19 -6.33 -28.24
C GLY A 41 11.73 -5.67 -29.54
N THR A 42 10.79 -6.30 -30.28
CA THR A 42 10.38 -5.85 -31.62
C THR A 42 9.21 -4.87 -31.64
N ALA A 43 8.97 -4.14 -30.56
CA ALA A 43 7.92 -3.13 -30.45
C ALA A 43 8.41 -1.92 -29.62
N THR A 44 7.58 -0.88 -29.46
CA THR A 44 7.81 0.10 -28.40
C THR A 44 7.56 -0.54 -27.05
N LEU A 45 8.36 -0.21 -26.01
CA LEU A 45 7.97 -0.48 -24.63
C LEU A 45 6.60 0.16 -24.43
N ASP A 46 5.56 -0.67 -24.37
CA ASP A 46 4.19 -0.21 -24.39
C ASP A 46 3.62 -0.23 -22.97
N LEU A 47 2.47 0.42 -22.83
CA LEU A 47 1.72 0.45 -21.59
C LEU A 47 1.37 -0.97 -21.08
N GLU A 48 1.29 -1.98 -21.95
CA GLU A 48 0.91 -3.33 -21.57
C GLU A 48 2.04 -4.08 -20.86
N ASP A 49 3.30 -3.92 -21.30
CA ASP A 49 4.46 -4.47 -20.60
C ASP A 49 4.54 -3.90 -19.17
N TRP A 50 4.28 -2.59 -19.03
CA TRP A 50 4.23 -1.92 -17.73
C TRP A 50 3.09 -2.43 -16.84
N LEU A 51 1.87 -2.53 -17.39
CA LEU A 51 0.71 -3.05 -16.64
C LEU A 51 0.88 -4.52 -16.24
N THR A 52 1.54 -5.31 -17.10
CA THR A 52 1.86 -6.71 -16.79
C THR A 52 2.87 -6.79 -15.65
N ALA A 53 3.96 -6.02 -15.72
CA ALA A 53 4.95 -5.92 -14.64
C ALA A 53 4.31 -5.48 -13.31
N GLU A 54 3.44 -4.47 -13.35
CA GLU A 54 2.70 -4.02 -12.17
C GLU A 54 1.85 -5.15 -11.57
N ARG A 55 1.09 -5.88 -12.39
CA ARG A 55 0.26 -7.00 -11.94
C ARG A 55 1.08 -8.17 -11.41
N GLU A 56 2.27 -8.42 -11.96
CA GLU A 56 3.18 -9.46 -11.49
C GLU A 56 3.78 -9.14 -10.13
N LEU A 57 4.18 -7.87 -9.93
CA LEU A 57 4.89 -7.44 -8.72
C LEU A 57 3.97 -7.03 -7.58
N LEU A 58 2.78 -6.48 -7.87
CA LEU A 58 1.96 -5.84 -6.85
C LEU A 58 0.68 -6.62 -6.50
N PHE A 59 0.43 -6.69 -5.20
CA PHE A 59 -0.88 -6.87 -4.64
C PHE A 59 -1.42 -5.51 -4.15
N LYS A 60 -2.51 -5.06 -4.76
CA LYS A 60 -3.18 -3.80 -4.41
C LYS A 60 -4.40 -4.09 -3.52
N PRO A 61 -4.30 -3.92 -2.18
CA PRO A 61 -5.46 -4.09 -1.31
C PRO A 61 -6.56 -3.09 -1.67
N GLU A 62 -7.81 -3.50 -1.46
CA GLU A 62 -8.95 -2.61 -1.61
C GLU A 62 -8.97 -1.60 -0.46
N VAL A 63 -9.27 -0.36 -0.80
CA VAL A 63 -9.30 0.76 0.13
C VAL A 63 -10.66 1.43 0.05
N ASP A 64 -11.21 1.74 1.22
CA ASP A 64 -12.40 2.53 1.41
C ASP A 64 -12.05 3.75 2.26
N VAL A 65 -12.41 4.94 1.79
CA VAL A 65 -12.12 6.22 2.46
C VAL A 65 -13.45 6.90 2.76
N GLU A 66 -13.74 7.06 4.04
CA GLU A 66 -14.89 7.80 4.54
C GLU A 66 -14.42 9.10 5.19
N GLU A 67 -15.11 10.19 4.90
CA GLU A 67 -14.90 11.48 5.53
C GLU A 67 -16.21 11.99 6.12
N ASN A 68 -16.14 12.43 7.37
CA ASN A 68 -17.17 13.22 8.03
C ASN A 68 -16.55 14.52 8.53
N ASP A 69 -17.37 15.49 8.97
CA ASP A 69 -16.94 16.83 9.39
C ASP A 69 -15.78 16.90 10.39
N ARG A 70 -15.55 15.83 11.15
CA ARG A 70 -14.52 15.77 12.21
C ARG A 70 -13.48 14.69 12.02
N THR A 71 -13.74 13.69 11.18
CA THR A 71 -12.91 12.47 11.15
C THR A 71 -12.75 11.95 9.74
N ILE A 72 -11.55 11.51 9.41
CA ILE A 72 -11.24 10.68 8.24
C ILE A 72 -11.09 9.25 8.74
N LYS A 73 -11.76 8.31 8.08
CA LYS A 73 -11.62 6.89 8.34
C LYS A 73 -11.19 6.20 7.06
N VAL A 74 -10.03 5.57 7.08
CA VAL A 74 -9.57 4.73 5.97
C VAL A 74 -9.59 3.27 6.38
N ARG A 75 -10.25 2.44 5.59
CA ARG A 75 -10.27 0.98 5.76
C ARG A 75 -9.53 0.32 4.60
N VAL A 76 -8.56 -0.52 4.92
CA VAL A 76 -7.77 -1.28 3.96
C VAL A 76 -8.02 -2.76 4.19
N ARG A 77 -8.58 -3.44 3.18
CA ARG A 77 -8.83 -4.88 3.23
C ARG A 77 -7.55 -5.63 2.87
N LEU A 78 -6.91 -6.22 3.88
CA LEU A 78 -5.66 -6.98 3.72
C LEU A 78 -5.89 -8.42 3.22
N GLY A 79 -7.12 -8.93 3.33
CA GLY A 79 -7.47 -10.27 2.87
C GLY A 79 -6.70 -11.34 3.63
N LYS A 80 -5.78 -12.05 2.95
CA LYS A 80 -4.94 -13.11 3.55
C LYS A 80 -3.56 -12.61 4.00
N VAL A 81 -3.24 -11.33 3.79
CA VAL A 81 -1.97 -10.73 4.25
C VAL A 81 -2.00 -10.58 5.76
N ARG A 82 -0.93 -10.99 6.43
CA ARG A 82 -0.84 -10.86 7.89
C ARG A 82 -0.49 -9.41 8.24
N PRO A 83 -1.13 -8.80 9.25
CA PRO A 83 -0.89 -7.38 9.56
C PRO A 83 0.53 -7.01 10.00
N PHE A 84 1.32 -7.97 10.46
CA PHE A 84 2.74 -7.78 10.77
C PHE A 84 3.67 -7.95 9.56
N ASP A 85 3.16 -8.43 8.43
CA ASP A 85 3.90 -8.45 7.14
C ASP A 85 3.76 -7.12 6.39
N VAL A 86 3.01 -6.16 6.94
CA VAL A 86 2.79 -4.84 6.35
C VAL A 86 3.22 -3.73 7.30
N GLN A 87 3.60 -2.61 6.72
CA GLN A 87 3.94 -1.37 7.38
C GLN A 87 3.12 -0.23 6.76
N LEU A 88 2.73 0.73 7.60
CA LEU A 88 2.19 2.00 7.16
C LEU A 88 3.26 3.08 7.19
N LEU A 89 3.36 3.84 6.10
CA LEU A 89 3.98 5.14 6.07
C LEU A 89 2.89 6.21 6.12
N LEU A 90 2.95 7.13 7.08
CA LEU A 90 2.00 8.22 7.24
C LEU A 90 2.67 9.58 7.01
N THR A 91 2.00 10.41 6.24
CA THR A 91 2.26 11.85 6.10
C THR A 91 0.96 12.60 6.39
N PRO A 92 0.97 13.94 6.57
CA PRO A 92 -0.27 14.69 6.75
C PRO A 92 -1.25 14.56 5.58
N ASP A 93 -0.76 14.34 4.35
CA ASP A 93 -1.56 14.38 3.13
C ASP A 93 -1.94 12.99 2.60
N ALA A 94 -1.20 11.95 3.00
CA ALA A 94 -1.36 10.61 2.45
C ALA A 94 -0.77 9.51 3.34
N MET A 95 -1.12 8.27 3.01
CA MET A 95 -0.44 7.09 3.50
C MET A 95 -0.02 6.13 2.40
N VAL A 96 1.04 5.36 2.68
CA VAL A 96 1.44 4.19 1.89
C VAL A 96 1.33 2.95 2.77
N ILE A 97 0.63 1.94 2.27
CA ILE A 97 0.65 0.59 2.80
C ILE A 97 1.67 -0.19 1.98
N GLN A 98 2.68 -0.75 2.62
CA GLN A 98 3.66 -1.59 1.95
C GLN A 98 4.02 -2.84 2.76
N GLY A 99 4.47 -3.90 2.09
CA GLY A 99 4.85 -5.14 2.77
C GLY A 99 4.95 -6.34 1.83
N GLU A 100 4.99 -7.52 2.43
CA GLU A 100 5.09 -8.78 1.69
C GLU A 100 3.75 -9.51 1.67
N HIS A 101 3.32 -9.98 0.51
CA HIS A 101 2.16 -10.86 0.41
C HIS A 101 2.59 -12.32 0.67
N GLY A 102 3.12 -12.61 1.86
CA GLY A 102 3.52 -13.96 2.33
C GLY A 102 3.68 -15.06 1.26
N PRO A 103 2.67 -15.91 1.01
CA PRO A 103 2.77 -17.08 0.12
C PRO A 103 2.84 -16.76 -1.39
N ILE A 104 2.69 -15.50 -1.79
CA ILE A 104 2.75 -15.06 -3.18
C ILE A 104 3.93 -14.09 -3.30
N PRO A 105 4.78 -14.18 -4.33
CA PRO A 105 5.92 -13.26 -4.52
C PRO A 105 5.48 -11.86 -4.99
N LYS A 106 4.36 -11.34 -4.46
CA LYS A 106 3.86 -10.00 -4.71
C LYS A 106 4.12 -9.12 -3.50
N LYS A 107 4.56 -7.90 -3.74
CA LYS A 107 4.61 -6.86 -2.71
C LYS A 107 3.22 -6.28 -2.51
N VAL A 108 2.81 -6.16 -1.25
CA VAL A 108 1.67 -5.31 -0.92
C VAL A 108 2.15 -3.89 -1.13
N PHE A 109 1.47 -3.11 -1.97
CA PHE A 109 1.78 -1.70 -2.13
C PHE A 109 0.53 -0.92 -2.52
N ARG A 110 0.19 0.11 -1.74
CA ARG A 110 -0.93 1.00 -2.03
C ARG A 110 -0.71 2.37 -1.44
N THR A 111 -0.84 3.38 -2.28
CA THR A 111 -0.93 4.78 -1.84
C THR A 111 -2.40 5.18 -1.67
N VAL A 112 -2.68 5.94 -0.61
CA VAL A 112 -3.98 6.54 -0.35
C VAL A 112 -3.76 8.01 -0.04
N GLN A 113 -4.29 8.89 -0.90
CA GLN A 113 -4.33 10.32 -0.64
C GLN A 113 -5.51 10.60 0.30
N PHE A 114 -5.30 11.43 1.31
CA PHE A 114 -6.37 11.85 2.20
C PHE A 114 -7.16 12.99 1.56
N PRO A 115 -8.48 13.07 1.81
CA PRO A 115 -9.30 14.17 1.29
C PRO A 115 -8.93 15.53 1.91
N ARG A 116 -8.32 15.51 3.10
CA ARG A 116 -7.75 16.68 3.78
C ARG A 116 -6.57 16.27 4.65
N ARG A 117 -5.76 17.26 5.04
CA ARG A 117 -4.65 17.05 5.97
C ARG A 117 -5.11 16.51 7.32
N ILE A 118 -4.34 15.55 7.86
CA ILE A 118 -4.56 14.98 9.18
C ILE A 118 -3.44 15.33 10.16
N ASP A 119 -3.76 15.28 11.46
CA ASP A 119 -2.76 15.30 12.54
C ASP A 119 -2.26 13.88 12.79
N VAL A 120 -1.11 13.54 12.19
CA VAL A 120 -0.52 12.20 12.29
C VAL A 120 -0.22 11.77 13.73
N GLY A 121 -0.04 12.71 14.66
CA GLY A 121 0.18 12.40 16.08
C GLY A 121 -1.08 11.99 16.84
N LYS A 122 -2.26 12.26 16.27
CA LYS A 122 -3.58 11.86 16.79
C LYS A 122 -4.21 10.72 16.01
N ALA A 123 -3.60 10.30 14.90
CA ALA A 123 -4.08 9.19 14.11
C ALA A 123 -3.98 7.88 14.90
N ASP A 124 -5.04 7.10 14.87
CA ASP A 124 -5.12 5.78 15.48
C ASP A 124 -5.20 4.72 14.37
N VAL A 125 -4.39 3.67 14.50
CA VAL A 125 -4.33 2.56 13.55
C VAL A 125 -4.64 1.27 14.28
N LYS A 126 -5.65 0.56 13.79
CA LYS A 126 -6.11 -0.71 14.35
C LYS A 126 -6.27 -1.76 13.27
N TYR A 127 -6.21 -3.02 13.69
CA TYR A 127 -6.63 -4.15 12.86
C TYR A 127 -7.89 -4.76 13.44
N GLU A 128 -9.00 -4.66 12.70
CA GLU A 128 -10.30 -5.19 13.10
C GLU A 128 -11.03 -5.79 11.90
N ASN A 129 -11.67 -6.96 12.09
CA ASN A 129 -12.50 -7.61 11.07
C ASN A 129 -11.81 -7.80 9.70
N GLY A 130 -10.53 -8.17 9.69
CA GLY A 130 -9.76 -8.37 8.46
C GLY A 130 -9.30 -7.08 7.76
N CYS A 131 -9.55 -5.92 8.39
CA CYS A 131 -9.23 -4.61 7.87
C CYS A 131 -8.21 -3.91 8.75
N LEU A 132 -7.25 -3.25 8.12
CA LEU A 132 -6.52 -2.18 8.74
C LEU A 132 -7.41 -0.93 8.69
N VAL A 133 -7.56 -0.26 9.84
CA VAL A 133 -8.42 0.91 10.00
C VAL A 133 -7.58 2.03 10.56
N LEU A 134 -7.43 3.11 9.78
CA LEU A 134 -6.86 4.37 10.23
C LEU A 134 -8.01 5.35 10.53
N THR A 135 -7.95 6.01 11.69
CA THR A 135 -8.88 7.08 12.08
C THR A 135 -8.10 8.32 12.48
N ALA A 136 -8.42 9.47 11.91
CA ALA A 136 -7.75 10.76 12.20
C ALA A 136 -8.69 11.95 12.10
#